data_AF-A0A0L7CXY3-F1
#
_entry.id   AF-A0A0L7CXY3-F1
#
_cell.length_a   1.000
_cell.length_b   1.000
_cell.length_c   1.000
_cell.angle_alpha   90.00
_cell.angle_beta   90.00
_cell.angle_gamma   90.00
#
_symmetry.space_group_name_H-M   'P 1'
#
loop_
_entity.id
_entity.type
_entity.pdbx_description
1 polymer ?
#
loop_
_entity_poly.entity_id
_entity_poly.type
_entity_poly.pdbx_seq_one_letter_code
_entity_poly.pdbx_strand_id
1 'polypeptide(L)'
;MGYSVDYRPTRKRAKRAVPKSKAQRTKDIKNAIRWNIERLEYDTTGTDTVRRCFVINLLRLNKIAPEADPTGDHVLQELISKGVLRKPEFRAGVQLFDRADLLTSLKSWVGMP
;
A
#
# COMPACT_ATOMS: atom_id res chain seq x y z
N MET A 1 -35.52 -21.80 -41.99
CA MET A 1 -34.05 -21.94 -41.93
C MET A 1 -33.56 -21.10 -40.77
N GLY A 2 -33.26 -21.72 -39.63
CA GLY A 2 -32.85 -21.01 -38.41
C GLY A 2 -31.34 -21.08 -38.25
N TYR A 3 -30.65 -19.96 -38.44
CA TYR A 3 -29.22 -19.83 -38.14
C TYR A 3 -29.05 -19.59 -36.64
N SER A 4 -28.59 -20.61 -35.91
CA SER A 4 -28.13 -20.44 -34.53
C SER A 4 -26.77 -19.75 -34.59
N VAL A 5 -26.74 -18.46 -34.24
CA VAL A 5 -25.48 -17.70 -34.18
C VAL A 5 -24.82 -18.03 -32.85
N ASP A 6 -23.81 -18.91 -32.89
CA ASP A 6 -22.91 -19.15 -31.76
C ASP A 6 -22.13 -17.87 -31.43
N TYR A 7 -22.72 -17.00 -30.62
CA TYR A 7 -22.02 -15.83 -30.11
C TYR A 7 -20.97 -16.29 -29.10
N ARG A 8 -19.72 -16.46 -29.56
CA ARG A 8 -18.57 -16.72 -28.69
C ARG A 8 -18.05 -15.37 -28.19
N PRO A 9 -18.21 -15.00 -26.90
CA PRO A 9 -17.78 -13.70 -26.43
C PRO A 9 -16.24 -13.63 -26.48
N THR A 10 -15.69 -12.79 -27.36
CA THR A 10 -14.24 -12.57 -27.51
C THR A 10 -13.65 -11.63 -26.46
N ARG A 11 -14.45 -11.14 -25.51
CA ARG A 11 -13.96 -10.31 -24.41
C ARG A 11 -13.25 -11.16 -23.37
N LYS A 12 -11.95 -11.43 -23.61
CA LYS A 12 -11.02 -11.80 -22.54
C LYS A 12 -11.00 -10.65 -21.54
N ARG A 13 -11.69 -10.83 -20.41
CA ARG A 13 -11.57 -9.95 -19.24
C ARG A 13 -10.08 -9.85 -18.91
N ALA A 14 -9.54 -8.64 -18.81
CA ALA A 14 -8.16 -8.44 -18.36
C ALA A 14 -7.99 -9.23 -17.07
N LYS A 15 -7.15 -10.27 -17.09
CA LYS A 15 -6.79 -10.99 -15.88
C LYS A 15 -6.12 -9.94 -15.01
N ARG A 16 -6.79 -9.48 -13.95
CA ARG A 16 -6.14 -8.73 -12.88
C ARG A 16 -4.88 -9.51 -12.56
N ALA A 17 -3.71 -8.87 -12.64
CA ALA A 17 -2.47 -9.46 -12.15
C ALA A 17 -2.63 -9.65 -10.63
N VAL A 18 -3.30 -10.75 -10.25
CA VAL A 18 -3.42 -11.13 -8.86
C VAL A 18 -1.99 -11.48 -8.45
N PRO A 19 -1.46 -10.89 -7.37
CA PRO A 19 -0.15 -11.30 -6.88
C PRO A 19 -0.17 -12.82 -6.70
N LYS A 20 0.86 -13.50 -7.23
CA LYS A 20 0.97 -14.97 -7.32
C LYS A 20 0.68 -15.71 -5.99
N SER A 21 0.73 -15.03 -4.84
CA SER A 21 0.21 -15.48 -3.54
C SER A 21 0.10 -14.31 -2.53
N LYS A 22 -0.83 -14.40 -1.55
CA LYS A 22 -0.97 -13.44 -0.41
C LYS A 22 0.32 -13.32 0.41
N ALA A 23 1.10 -14.40 0.49
CA ALA A 23 2.39 -14.43 1.17
C ALA A 23 3.43 -13.58 0.44
N GLN A 24 3.49 -13.68 -0.90
CA GLN A 24 4.42 -12.89 -1.71
C GLN A 24 4.14 -11.40 -1.56
N ARG A 25 2.87 -10.99 -1.66
CA ARG A 25 2.47 -9.59 -1.47
C ARG A 25 2.89 -9.05 -0.09
N THR A 26 2.72 -9.84 0.97
CA THR A 26 3.13 -9.42 2.31
C THR A 26 4.65 -9.27 2.41
N LYS A 27 5.41 -10.15 1.77
CA LYS A 27 6.88 -10.06 1.66
C LYS A 27 7.31 -8.80 0.90
N ASP A 28 6.65 -8.49 -0.22
CA ASP A 28 6.94 -7.31 -1.03
C ASP A 28 6.67 -6.02 -0.25
N ILE A 29 5.57 -5.96 0.52
CA ILE A 29 5.25 -4.82 1.40
C ILE A 29 6.31 -4.67 2.49
N LYS A 30 6.73 -5.78 3.14
CA LYS A 30 7.81 -5.74 4.14
C LYS A 30 9.13 -5.25 3.56
N ASN A 31 9.49 -5.71 2.36
CA ASN A 31 10.72 -5.27 1.68
C ASN A 31 10.66 -3.78 1.31
N ALA A 32 9.52 -3.31 0.80
CA ALA A 32 9.33 -1.90 0.48
C ALA A 32 9.49 -1.02 1.73
N ILE A 33 8.94 -1.44 2.87
CA ILE A 33 9.14 -0.72 4.13
C ILE A 33 10.60 -0.79 4.57
N ARG A 34 11.20 -1.98 4.59
CA ARG A 34 12.61 -2.17 4.98
C ARG A 34 13.57 -1.26 4.22
N TRP A 35 13.39 -1.14 2.92
CA TRP A 35 14.29 -0.36 2.06
C TRP A 35 14.08 1.15 2.16
N ASN A 36 12.91 1.61 2.62
CA ASN A 36 12.56 3.02 2.60
C ASN A 36 12.33 3.63 3.99
N ILE A 37 12.40 2.84 5.07
CA ILE A 37 12.12 3.32 6.44
C ILE A 37 13.12 4.39 6.89
N GLU A 38 14.41 4.23 6.60
CA GLU A 38 15.46 5.19 6.95
C GLU A 38 15.23 6.54 6.25
N ARG A 39 14.84 6.48 4.98
CA ARG A 39 14.48 7.68 4.21
C ARG A 39 13.22 8.33 4.75
N LEU A 40 12.19 7.54 5.07
CA LEU A 40 10.96 8.07 5.69
C LEU A 40 11.29 8.78 7.01
N GLU A 41 12.16 8.20 7.84
CA GLU A 41 12.58 8.77 9.12
C GLU A 41 13.33 10.10 8.93
N TYR A 42 14.30 10.13 7.99
CA TYR A 42 15.07 11.33 7.67
C TYR A 42 14.20 12.44 7.06
N ASP A 43 13.42 12.14 6.02
CA ASP A 43 12.59 13.11 5.28
C ASP A 43 11.44 13.68 6.14
N THR A 44 11.09 13.02 7.25
CA THR A 44 10.07 13.49 8.21
C THR A 44 10.66 14.10 9.47
N THR A 45 11.98 14.28 9.55
CA THR A 45 12.65 14.89 10.71
C THR A 45 12.11 16.28 10.98
N GLY A 46 11.73 16.56 12.24
CA GLY A 46 11.17 17.85 12.65
C GLY A 46 9.66 18.02 12.40
N THR A 47 8.96 16.97 11.98
CA THR A 47 7.50 16.96 11.87
C THR A 47 6.87 16.00 12.89
N ASP A 48 5.84 16.44 13.62
CA ASP A 48 5.11 15.56 14.54
C ASP A 48 4.12 14.66 13.79
N THR A 49 3.61 15.12 12.64
CA THR A 49 2.62 14.38 11.85
C THR A 49 3.00 14.28 10.38
N VAL A 50 2.69 13.13 9.78
CA VAL A 50 2.99 12.81 8.39
C VAL A 50 1.69 12.57 7.63
N ARG A 51 1.52 13.23 6.48
CA ARG A 51 0.32 13.03 5.65
C ARG A 51 0.36 11.66 4.98
N ARG A 52 -0.82 11.07 4.81
CA ARG A 52 -1.01 9.79 4.11
C ARG A 52 -0.30 9.70 2.76
N CYS A 53 -0.38 10.73 1.92
CA CYS A 53 0.26 10.71 0.59
C CYS A 53 1.79 10.67 0.68
N PHE A 54 2.39 11.33 1.68
CA PHE A 54 3.83 11.29 1.90
C PHE A 54 4.27 9.89 2.32
N VAL A 55 3.54 9.23 3.21
CA VAL A 55 3.84 7.85 3.62
C VAL A 55 3.86 6.91 2.41
N ILE A 56 2.83 7.00 1.55
CA ILE A 56 2.73 6.16 0.34
C ILE A 56 3.90 6.41 -0.61
N ASN A 57 4.24 7.67 -0.86
CA ASN A 57 5.31 8.06 -1.79
C ASN A 57 6.70 7.70 -1.27
N LEU A 58 6.98 7.96 0.01
CA LEU A 58 8.27 7.71 0.64
C LEU A 58 8.54 6.21 0.78
N LEU A 59 7.53 5.42 1.16
CA LEU A 59 7.64 3.96 1.21
C LEU A 59 7.51 3.29 -0.16
N ARG A 60 7.21 4.05 -1.21
CA ARG A 60 6.99 3.58 -2.58
C ARG A 60 5.94 2.47 -2.68
N LEU A 61 4.86 2.58 -1.91
CA LEU A 61 3.82 1.54 -1.87
C LEU A 61 3.11 1.36 -3.23
N ASN A 62 3.04 2.43 -4.02
CA ASN A 62 2.54 2.44 -5.39
C ASN A 62 3.36 1.57 -6.36
N LYS A 63 4.60 1.20 -6.01
CA LYS A 63 5.46 0.33 -6.83
C LYS A 63 5.25 -1.15 -6.56
N ILE A 64 4.50 -1.52 -5.52
CA ILE A 64 4.28 -2.92 -5.15
C ILE A 64 3.32 -3.61 -6.13
N ALA A 65 2.29 -2.89 -6.59
CA ALA A 65 1.31 -3.42 -7.54
C ALA A 65 0.83 -2.32 -8.49
N PRO A 66 1.69 -1.79 -9.39
CA PRO A 66 1.37 -0.63 -10.20
C PRO A 66 0.15 -0.83 -11.11
N GLU A 67 -0.14 -2.06 -11.54
CA GLU A 67 -1.30 -2.36 -12.38
C GLU A 67 -2.63 -2.44 -11.60
N ALA A 68 -2.58 -2.80 -10.32
CA ALA A 68 -3.77 -3.04 -9.50
C ALA A 68 -4.06 -1.92 -8.49
N ASP A 69 -3.01 -1.20 -8.06
CA ASP A 69 -3.03 -0.12 -7.10
C ASP A 69 -1.95 0.92 -7.48
N PRO A 70 -2.18 1.71 -8.55
CA PRO A 70 -1.21 2.71 -9.02
C PRO A 70 -0.99 3.84 -8.01
N THR A 71 -1.93 4.06 -7.09
CA THR A 71 -1.82 5.07 -6.04
C THR A 71 -1.09 4.52 -4.82
N GLY A 72 -1.19 3.22 -4.50
CA GLY A 72 -0.61 2.61 -3.29
C GLY A 72 -1.52 2.73 -2.06
N ASP A 73 -2.74 3.24 -2.23
CA ASP A 73 -3.68 3.48 -1.13
C ASP A 73 -4.23 2.17 -0.57
N HIS A 74 -4.50 1.19 -1.43
CA HIS A 74 -4.99 -0.11 -0.98
C HIS A 74 -3.97 -0.84 -0.13
N VAL A 75 -2.67 -0.72 -0.46
CA VAL A 75 -1.60 -1.29 0.39
C VAL A 75 -1.60 -0.64 1.77
N LEU A 76 -1.75 0.68 1.84
CA LEU A 76 -1.79 1.38 3.12
C LEU A 76 -3.07 1.05 3.92
N GLN A 77 -4.23 0.94 3.26
CA GLN A 77 -5.47 0.46 3.89
C GLN A 77 -5.32 -0.98 4.40
N GLU A 78 -4.62 -1.84 3.67
CA GLU A 78 -4.35 -3.21 4.10
C GLU A 78 -3.50 -3.24 5.37
N LEU A 79 -2.50 -2.36 5.49
CA LEU A 79 -1.69 -2.25 6.71
C LEU A 79 -2.52 -1.80 7.92
N ILE A 80 -3.44 -0.85 7.73
CA ILE A 80 -4.37 -0.42 8.78
C ILE A 80 -5.33 -1.55 9.14
N SER A 81 -5.90 -2.23 8.14
CA SER A 81 -6.84 -3.33 8.34
C SER A 81 -6.20 -4.55 9.02
N LYS A 82 -4.91 -4.76 8.81
CA LYS A 82 -4.11 -5.79 9.51
C LYS A 82 -3.70 -5.39 10.93
N GLY A 83 -4.01 -4.17 11.37
CA GLY A 83 -3.60 -3.63 12.66
C GLY A 83 -2.10 -3.30 12.75
N VAL A 84 -1.40 -3.24 11.61
CA VAL A 84 0.02 -2.85 11.57
C VAL A 84 0.14 -1.36 11.80
N LEU A 85 -0.74 -0.56 11.20
CA LEU A 85 -0.77 0.88 11.38
C LEU A 85 -2.02 1.30 12.13
N ARG A 86 -1.88 2.26 13.04
CA ARG A 86 -3.03 2.94 13.63
C ARG A 86 -3.80 3.70 12.54
N LYS A 87 -5.11 3.84 12.74
CA LYS A 87 -5.94 4.62 11.82
C LYS A 87 -5.45 6.08 11.84
N PRO A 88 -5.24 6.71 10.67
CA PRO A 88 -4.83 8.11 10.64
C PRO A 88 -5.93 9.00 11.21
N GLU A 89 -5.52 10.08 11.86
CA GLU A 89 -6.41 11.14 12.28
C GLU A 89 -6.85 11.97 11.09
N PHE A 90 -8.09 12.44 11.10
CA PHE A 90 -8.62 13.33 10.09
C PHE A 90 -8.67 14.76 10.63
N ARG A 91 -7.81 15.64 10.11
CA ARG A 91 -7.76 17.06 10.50
C ARG A 91 -7.83 17.94 9.27
N ALA A 92 -8.76 18.89 9.25
CA ALA A 92 -8.94 19.87 8.16
C ALA A 92 -8.95 19.25 6.74
N GLY A 93 -9.61 18.10 6.56
CA GLY A 93 -9.69 17.42 5.26
C GLY A 93 -8.50 16.51 4.93
N VAL A 94 -7.49 16.41 5.80
CA VAL A 94 -6.25 15.66 5.55
C VAL A 94 -6.12 14.51 6.54
N GLN A 95 -5.71 13.34 6.05
CA GLN A 95 -5.35 12.19 6.88
C GLN A 95 -3.88 12.30 7.33
N LEU A 96 -3.69 12.34 8.64
CA LEU A 96 -2.40 12.53 9.31
C LEU A 96 -2.10 11.32 10.19
N PHE A 97 -0.86 10.85 10.13
CA PHE A 97 -0.31 9.88 11.05
C PHE A 97 0.59 10.60 12.04
N ASP A 98 0.53 10.21 13.31
CA ASP A 98 1.60 10.55 14.25
C ASP A 98 2.91 9.90 13.79
N ARG A 99 3.98 10.70 13.72
CA ARG A 99 5.27 10.25 13.16
C ARG A 99 5.90 9.15 14.02
N ALA A 100 5.88 9.31 15.35
CA ALA A 100 6.54 8.39 16.27
C ALA A 100 5.83 7.03 16.26
N ASP A 101 4.49 7.04 16.35
CA ASP A 101 3.68 5.83 16.25
C ASP A 101 3.86 5.13 14.90
N LEU A 102 3.88 5.89 13.80
CA LEU A 102 4.05 5.36 12.45
C LEU A 102 5.38 4.62 12.31
N LEU A 103 6.50 5.27 12.66
CA LEU A 103 7.83 4.69 12.53
C LEU A 103 7.99 3.46 13.44
N THR A 104 7.55 3.56 14.69
CA THR A 104 7.62 2.45 15.66
C THR A 104 6.85 1.23 15.16
N SER A 105 5.63 1.45 14.65
CA SER A 105 4.79 0.36 14.15
C SER A 105 5.38 -0.31 12.90
N LEU A 106 5.93 0.48 11.97
CA LEU A 106 6.56 -0.03 10.76
C LEU A 106 7.85 -0.80 11.04
N LYS A 107 8.72 -0.27 11.92
CA LYS A 107 9.96 -0.93 12.35
C LYS A 107 9.66 -2.25 13.05
N SER A 108 8.72 -2.24 14.00
CA SER A 108 8.27 -3.44 14.71
C SER A 108 7.77 -4.52 13.74
N TRP A 109 6.95 -4.15 12.75
CA TRP A 109 6.39 -5.11 11.80
C TRP A 109 7.41 -5.77 10.86
N VAL A 110 8.47 -5.03 10.51
CA VAL A 110 9.57 -5.50 9.65
C VAL A 110 10.69 -6.18 10.47
N GLY A 111 10.62 -6.09 11.80
CA GLY A 111 11.62 -6.63 12.72
C GLY A 111 12.92 -5.82 12.72
N MET A 112 12.80 -4.50 12.61
CA MET A 112 13.92 -3.56 12.70
C MET A 112 13.96 -2.91 14.10
N PRO A 113 15.16 -2.64 14.64
CA PRO A 113 15.32 -1.94 15.90
C PRO A 113 14.89 -0.47 15.81
#